data_AF-A0A1W9JQ59-F1
#
_entry.id   AF-A0A1W9JQ59-F1
#
_cell.length_a   1.000
_cell.length_b   1.000
_cell.length_c   1.000
_cell.angle_alpha   90.00
_cell.angle_beta   90.00
_cell.angle_gamma   90.00
#
_symmetry.space_group_name_H-M   'P 1'
#
loop_
_entity.id
_entity.type
_entity.pdbx_description
1 polymer ?
#
loop_
_entity_poly.entity_id
_entity_poly.type
_entity_poly.pdbx_seq_one_letter_code
_entity_poly.pdbx_strand_id
1 'polypeptide(L)'
;MKRLDFSETKSLRFALPPLLVYTLALAILEFGGLGFTGIGESLNQQANTSTELSPALLGINHARVTWLSAVLIFAVFAIAVVAASVLIMRSILSASGFLSFLLAGTALSVTGLVQLWASTMPDSNLGLIFRLTHISLHNSARFSESDLDAITLLVTLVNVLAAIAPIFVMLAGCSLLSLPDSTGSNDPKRLLRRRMTQLKTLTDLGSALLVAGSLHMLVWLRWPLAFTAEPAMQKALGEWALSVTLYCGTAYSLMIAAFYIPCCWALSKAAEAWLQQTQPEWSESELADWLDQYGFSGAPIRQLPQIIATLAPVLAGPIGLAISSLGTKVS
;
A
#
# COMPACT_ATOMS: atom_id res chain seq x y z
N MET A 1 -13.98 36.13 6.13
CA MET A 1 -13.35 34.80 6.31
C MET A 1 -11.87 34.88 5.98
N LYS A 2 -10.96 34.33 6.80
CA LYS A 2 -9.54 34.22 6.43
C LYS A 2 -9.40 33.24 5.26
N ARG A 3 -8.70 33.66 4.19
CA ARG A 3 -8.40 32.81 3.03
C ARG A 3 -7.52 31.65 3.49
N LEU A 4 -7.95 30.41 3.21
CA LEU A 4 -7.10 29.23 3.40
C LEU A 4 -6.03 29.24 2.31
N ASP A 5 -4.91 29.89 2.61
CA ASP A 5 -3.75 29.93 1.72
C ASP A 5 -2.90 28.66 1.93
N PHE A 6 -3.15 27.66 1.08
CA PHE A 6 -2.34 26.46 0.97
C PHE A 6 -1.13 26.73 0.09
N SER A 7 -0.10 27.36 0.65
CA SER A 7 1.20 27.39 0.00
C SER A 7 1.67 25.96 -0.28
N GLU A 8 2.41 25.76 -1.38
CA GLU A 8 2.90 24.43 -1.80
C GLU A 8 3.60 23.69 -0.66
N THR A 9 4.36 24.39 0.19
CA THR A 9 5.03 23.81 1.36
C THR A 9 4.10 23.44 2.52
N LYS A 10 2.97 24.14 2.69
CA LYS A 10 2.00 23.83 3.76
C LYS A 10 1.20 22.57 3.46
N SER A 11 0.97 22.26 2.18
CA SER A 11 0.23 21.06 1.78
C SER A 11 0.99 19.76 2.11
N LEU A 12 2.32 19.78 2.21
CA LEU A 12 3.12 18.65 2.69
C LEU A 12 2.73 18.15 4.09
N ARG A 13 2.07 18.98 4.92
CA ARG A 13 1.59 18.56 6.25
C ARG A 13 0.54 17.46 6.19
N PHE A 14 -0.16 17.31 5.05
CA PHE A 14 -1.12 16.23 4.85
C PHE A 14 -0.46 14.85 4.66
N ALA A 15 0.87 14.80 4.53
CA ALA A 15 1.63 13.56 4.59
C ALA A 15 1.79 13.02 6.02
N LEU A 16 1.61 13.87 7.05
CA LEU A 16 1.88 13.46 8.43
C LEU A 16 0.92 12.38 8.96
N PRO A 17 -0.42 12.48 8.79
CA PRO A 17 -1.34 11.44 9.29
C PRO A 17 -1.05 10.02 8.78
N PRO A 18 -0.91 9.75 7.46
CA PRO A 18 -0.57 8.42 6.98
C PRO A 18 0.82 7.94 7.43
N LEU A 19 1.82 8.83 7.54
CA LEU A 19 3.14 8.47 8.08
C LEU A 19 3.07 8.08 9.56
N LEU A 20 2.24 8.76 10.35
CA LEU A 20 2.00 8.40 11.75
C LEU A 20 1.31 7.04 11.86
N VAL A 21 0.30 6.77 11.02
CA VAL A 21 -0.35 5.45 10.96
C VAL A 21 0.66 4.36 10.60
N TYR A 22 1.49 4.60 9.58
CA TYR A 22 2.53 3.66 9.17
C TYR A 22 3.54 3.39 10.30
N THR A 23 4.07 4.45 10.92
CA THR A 23 5.04 4.34 12.02
C THR A 23 4.43 3.63 13.23
N LEU A 24 3.17 3.93 13.56
CA LEU A 24 2.44 3.28 14.63
C LEU A 24 2.21 1.80 14.32
N ALA A 25 1.87 1.44 13.09
CA ALA A 25 1.76 0.04 12.68
C ALA A 25 3.10 -0.67 12.86
N LEU A 26 4.21 -0.12 12.34
CA LEU A 26 5.53 -0.71 12.55
C LEU A 26 5.89 -0.88 14.03
N ALA A 27 5.60 0.13 14.87
CA ALA A 27 5.83 0.05 16.30
C ALA A 27 4.96 -1.02 16.97
N ILE A 28 3.66 -1.10 16.65
CA ILE A 28 2.76 -2.13 17.17
C ILE A 28 3.25 -3.53 16.75
N LEU A 29 3.75 -3.68 15.53
CA LEU A 29 4.26 -4.94 15.03
C LEU A 29 5.54 -5.37 15.76
N GLU A 30 6.46 -4.43 16.01
CA GLU A 30 7.72 -4.72 16.70
C GLU A 30 7.54 -4.89 18.22
N PHE A 31 6.77 -4.03 18.89
CA PHE A 31 6.53 -4.11 20.34
C PHE A 31 5.45 -5.11 20.73
N GLY A 32 4.47 -5.34 19.86
CA GLY A 32 3.40 -6.31 20.09
C GLY A 32 3.91 -7.75 20.14
N GLY A 33 5.13 -8.00 19.63
CA GLY A 33 5.86 -9.25 19.77
C GLY A 33 5.02 -10.44 19.36
N LEU A 34 5.00 -10.78 18.08
CA LEU A 34 4.15 -11.86 17.56
C LEU A 34 4.55 -13.29 18.03
N GLY A 35 5.42 -13.41 19.04
CA GLY A 35 5.85 -14.70 19.62
C GLY A 35 6.73 -15.53 18.67
N PHE A 36 7.37 -14.88 17.70
CA PHE A 36 7.94 -15.54 16.53
C PHE A 36 9.28 -16.23 16.72
N THR A 37 10.01 -15.90 17.78
CA THR A 37 11.37 -16.40 18.01
C THR A 37 11.44 -17.94 18.09
N GLY A 38 10.38 -18.60 18.56
CA GLY A 38 10.31 -20.08 18.62
C GLY A 38 9.82 -20.77 17.34
N ILE A 39 9.18 -20.05 16.41
CA ILE A 39 8.56 -20.67 15.21
C ILE A 39 9.65 -21.10 14.21
N GLY A 40 10.66 -20.26 14.00
CA GLY A 40 11.77 -20.59 13.09
C GLY A 40 12.57 -21.81 13.54
N GLU A 41 12.84 -21.92 14.85
CA GLU A 41 13.56 -23.06 15.43
C GLU A 41 12.77 -24.37 15.30
N SER A 42 11.45 -24.31 15.49
CA SER A 42 10.54 -25.46 15.38
C SER A 42 10.44 -26.00 13.95
N LEU A 43 10.39 -25.10 12.96
CA LEU A 43 10.28 -25.47 11.54
C LEU A 43 11.57 -26.07 10.98
N ASN A 44 12.73 -25.65 11.50
CA ASN A 44 14.03 -26.20 11.09
C ASN A 44 14.15 -27.71 11.39
N GLN A 45 13.47 -28.22 12.41
CA GLN A 45 13.54 -29.64 12.76
C GLN A 45 12.74 -30.54 11.79
N GLN A 46 11.79 -29.99 11.02
CA GLN A 46 10.88 -30.78 10.19
C GLN A 46 11.24 -30.83 8.70
N ALA A 47 12.19 -30.01 8.22
CA ALA A 47 12.48 -29.87 6.78
C ALA A 47 13.33 -31.01 6.16
N ASN A 48 13.83 -31.97 6.96
CA ASN A 48 14.88 -32.91 6.51
C ASN A 48 14.41 -34.24 5.91
N THR A 49 13.14 -34.41 5.55
CA THR A 49 12.66 -35.70 5.03
C THR A 49 11.64 -35.56 3.91
N SER A 50 12.11 -35.54 2.66
CA SER A 50 11.35 -36.11 1.52
C SER A 50 12.15 -36.02 0.22
N THR A 51 12.60 -37.17 -0.28
CA THR A 51 13.16 -37.36 -1.62
C THR A 51 12.37 -38.42 -2.36
N GLU A 52 11.23 -38.04 -2.93
CA GLU A 52 10.68 -38.70 -4.12
C GLU A 52 10.10 -37.62 -5.05
N LEU A 53 10.29 -37.80 -6.36
CA LEU A 53 9.72 -36.94 -7.40
C LEU A 53 8.22 -37.28 -7.53
N SER A 54 7.36 -36.45 -6.95
CA SER A 54 5.93 -36.72 -6.76
C SER A 54 5.15 -35.39 -6.84
N PRO A 55 3.80 -35.36 -6.69
CA PRO A 55 2.97 -34.15 -6.69
C PRO A 55 3.51 -32.94 -5.88
N ALA A 56 4.41 -33.18 -4.94
CA ALA A 56 5.20 -32.15 -4.26
C ALA A 56 5.96 -31.20 -5.21
N LEU A 57 6.60 -31.69 -6.28
CA LEU A 57 7.34 -30.84 -7.23
C LEU A 57 6.39 -29.90 -7.99
N LEU A 58 5.20 -30.40 -8.34
CA LEU A 58 4.16 -29.59 -8.98
C LEU A 58 3.65 -28.50 -8.03
N GLY A 59 3.45 -28.82 -6.75
CA GLY A 59 3.07 -27.86 -5.71
C GLY A 59 4.13 -26.76 -5.49
N ILE A 60 5.41 -27.12 -5.46
CA ILE A 60 6.52 -26.16 -5.32
C ILE A 60 6.59 -25.23 -6.53
N ASN A 61 6.50 -25.77 -7.75
CA ASN A 61 6.51 -24.98 -8.98
C ASN A 61 5.29 -24.06 -9.07
N HIS A 62 4.11 -24.54 -8.68
CA HIS A 62 2.90 -23.73 -8.59
C HIS A 62 3.08 -22.56 -7.61
N ALA A 63 3.63 -22.81 -6.41
CA ALA A 63 3.91 -21.75 -5.44
C ALA A 63 4.92 -20.72 -5.97
N ARG A 64 6.00 -21.17 -6.62
CA ARG A 64 7.01 -20.30 -7.26
C ARG A 64 6.40 -19.41 -8.34
N VAL A 65 5.61 -19.99 -9.25
CA VAL A 65 4.97 -19.24 -10.35
C VAL A 65 3.94 -18.25 -9.82
N THR A 66 3.16 -18.64 -8.81
CA THR A 66 2.19 -17.77 -8.14
C THR A 66 2.90 -16.57 -7.49
N TRP A 67 4.01 -16.82 -6.79
CA TRP A 67 4.81 -15.77 -6.18
C TRP A 67 5.42 -14.82 -7.23
N LEU A 68 6.05 -15.34 -8.28
CA LEU A 68 6.61 -14.53 -9.37
C LEU A 68 5.54 -13.67 -10.05
N SER A 69 4.33 -14.21 -10.21
CA SER A 69 3.18 -13.46 -10.74
C SER A 69 2.80 -12.30 -9.82
N ALA A 70 2.77 -12.53 -8.50
CA ALA A 70 2.49 -11.48 -7.51
C ALA A 70 3.60 -10.40 -7.48
N VAL A 71 4.87 -10.79 -7.57
CA VAL A 71 6.02 -9.87 -7.70
C VAL A 71 5.87 -8.99 -8.92
N LEU A 72 5.56 -9.57 -10.08
CA LEU A 72 5.41 -8.84 -11.34
C LEU A 72 4.25 -7.84 -11.27
N ILE A 73 3.07 -8.29 -10.79
CA ILE A 73 1.90 -7.42 -10.61
C ILE A 73 2.25 -6.24 -9.70
N PHE A 74 2.86 -6.52 -8.55
CA PHE A 74 3.25 -5.48 -7.60
C PHE A 74 4.24 -4.48 -8.21
N ALA A 75 5.31 -4.97 -8.86
CA ALA A 75 6.34 -4.12 -9.44
C ALA A 75 5.75 -3.19 -10.53
N VAL A 76 4.88 -3.72 -11.41
CA VAL A 76 4.21 -2.91 -12.44
C VAL A 76 3.35 -1.82 -11.81
N PHE A 77 2.55 -2.15 -10.79
CA PHE A 77 1.76 -1.14 -10.08
C PHE A 77 2.66 -0.10 -9.41
N ALA A 78 3.71 -0.50 -8.70
CA ALA A 78 4.61 0.42 -8.01
C ALA A 78 5.23 1.44 -8.99
N ILE A 79 5.76 0.96 -10.13
CA ILE A 79 6.38 1.81 -11.15
C ILE A 79 5.33 2.75 -11.77
N ALA A 80 4.18 2.21 -12.18
CA ALA A 80 3.12 3.00 -12.81
C ALA A 80 2.61 4.10 -11.87
N VAL A 81 2.45 3.77 -10.59
CA VAL A 81 1.95 4.70 -9.57
C VAL A 81 2.98 5.78 -9.23
N VAL A 82 4.26 5.45 -9.12
CA VAL A 82 5.34 6.44 -8.96
C VAL A 82 5.39 7.39 -10.16
N ALA A 83 5.36 6.85 -11.37
CA ALA A 83 5.36 7.65 -12.60
C ALA A 83 4.14 8.59 -12.67
N ALA A 84 2.93 8.07 -12.43
CA ALA A 84 1.71 8.87 -12.38
C ALA A 84 1.79 9.97 -11.30
N SER A 85 2.32 9.66 -10.12
CA SER A 85 2.50 10.60 -9.02
C SER A 85 3.46 11.74 -9.40
N VAL A 86 4.59 11.43 -10.02
CA VAL A 86 5.57 12.42 -10.51
C VAL A 86 4.95 13.31 -11.59
N LEU A 87 4.21 12.73 -12.54
CA LEU A 87 3.52 13.50 -13.59
C LEU A 87 2.44 14.42 -13.02
N ILE A 88 1.67 13.95 -12.03
CA ILE A 88 0.68 14.76 -11.31
C ILE A 88 1.40 15.93 -10.64
N MET A 89 2.41 15.68 -9.80
CA MET A 89 3.16 16.74 -9.11
C MET A 89 3.72 17.77 -10.08
N ARG A 90 4.35 17.33 -11.18
CA ARG A 90 4.93 18.22 -12.20
C ARG A 90 3.88 19.05 -12.94
N SER A 91 2.67 18.52 -13.11
CA SER A 91 1.56 19.26 -13.75
C SER A 91 0.89 20.30 -12.85
N ILE A 92 1.24 20.31 -11.56
CA ILE A 92 0.55 21.10 -10.53
C ILE A 92 1.45 22.16 -9.94
N LEU A 93 2.65 21.75 -9.56
CA LEU A 93 3.57 22.57 -8.79
C LEU A 93 4.38 23.47 -9.71
N SER A 94 4.79 24.61 -9.17
CA SER A 94 5.88 25.41 -9.73
C SER A 94 7.19 24.59 -9.79
N ALA A 95 8.19 25.03 -10.55
CA ALA A 95 9.48 24.34 -10.59
C ALA A 95 10.15 24.21 -9.20
N SER A 96 10.06 25.28 -8.39
CA SER A 96 10.54 25.29 -7.00
C SER A 96 9.71 24.40 -6.07
N GLY A 97 8.38 24.40 -6.24
CA GLY A 97 7.49 23.52 -5.50
C GLY A 97 7.77 22.06 -5.80
N PHE A 98 7.89 21.72 -7.09
CA PHE A 98 8.22 20.37 -7.53
C PHE A 98 9.56 19.89 -6.95
N LEU A 99 10.60 20.74 -6.99
CA LEU A 99 11.89 20.42 -6.37
C LEU A 99 11.75 20.17 -4.86
N SER A 100 10.97 21.00 -4.16
CA SER A 100 10.72 20.84 -2.71
C SER A 100 10.04 19.51 -2.39
N PHE A 101 9.03 19.12 -3.17
CA PHE A 101 8.35 17.84 -3.04
C PHE A 101 9.27 16.66 -3.36
N LEU A 102 10.13 16.79 -4.38
CA LEU A 102 11.10 15.77 -4.73
C LEU A 102 12.13 15.54 -3.62
N LEU A 103 12.63 16.63 -3.01
CA LEU A 103 13.54 16.55 -1.87
C LEU A 103 12.86 15.90 -0.66
N ALA A 104 11.62 16.29 -0.35
CA ALA A 104 10.84 15.68 0.72
C ALA A 104 10.61 14.17 0.46
N GLY A 105 10.24 13.79 -0.77
CA GLY A 105 10.06 12.39 -1.16
C GLY A 105 11.34 11.58 -1.08
N THR A 106 12.46 12.17 -1.48
CA THR A 106 13.78 11.54 -1.36
C THR A 106 14.15 11.32 0.11
N ALA A 107 13.99 12.33 0.97
CA ALA A 107 14.28 12.21 2.40
C ALA A 107 13.41 11.14 3.09
N LEU A 108 12.11 11.12 2.80
CA LEU A 108 11.19 10.11 3.31
C LEU A 108 11.54 8.71 2.79
N SER A 109 11.93 8.61 1.51
CA SER A 109 12.34 7.33 0.90
C SER A 109 13.62 6.80 1.53
N VAL A 110 14.63 7.65 1.74
CA VAL A 110 15.85 7.28 2.49
C VAL A 110 15.49 6.78 3.89
N THR A 111 14.57 7.46 4.58
CA THR A 111 14.10 7.04 5.92
C THR A 111 13.45 5.66 5.88
N GLY A 112 12.56 5.41 4.91
CA GLY A 112 11.94 4.09 4.71
C GLY A 112 12.96 3.01 4.37
N LEU A 113 13.98 3.32 3.57
CA LEU A 113 15.06 2.39 3.23
C LEU A 113 15.96 2.07 4.42
N VAL A 114 16.27 3.06 5.27
CA VAL A 114 17.01 2.84 6.52
C VAL A 114 16.20 1.95 7.47
N GLN A 115 14.89 2.18 7.57
CA GLN A 115 14.00 1.34 8.38
C GLN A 115 13.89 -0.08 7.82
N LEU A 116 13.82 -0.24 6.49
CA LEU A 116 13.88 -1.55 5.85
C LEU A 116 15.21 -2.25 6.15
N TRP A 117 16.33 -1.56 6.04
CA TRP A 117 17.64 -2.11 6.39
C TRP A 117 17.70 -2.52 7.87
N ALA A 118 17.22 -1.68 8.79
CA ALA A 118 17.14 -2.01 10.21
C ALA A 118 16.26 -3.25 10.48
N SER A 119 15.19 -3.43 9.69
CA SER A 119 14.35 -4.62 9.81
C SER A 119 15.03 -5.92 9.37
N THR A 120 16.15 -5.85 8.65
CA THR A 120 16.93 -7.05 8.30
C THR A 120 17.72 -7.63 9.48
N MET A 121 17.86 -6.87 10.57
CA MET A 121 18.61 -7.31 11.75
C MET A 121 17.98 -8.58 12.38
N PRO A 122 18.78 -9.49 12.96
CA PRO A 122 18.34 -10.80 13.44
C PRO A 122 17.16 -10.78 14.42
N ASP A 123 17.05 -9.71 15.21
CA ASP A 123 16.06 -9.61 16.28
C ASP A 123 14.77 -8.89 15.86
N SER A 124 14.68 -8.34 14.63
CA SER A 124 13.47 -7.66 14.16
C SER A 124 12.37 -8.67 13.83
N ASN A 125 11.15 -8.38 14.32
CA ASN A 125 9.96 -9.17 14.00
C ASN A 125 9.56 -9.03 12.53
N LEU A 126 9.71 -7.84 11.95
CA LEU A 126 9.55 -7.62 10.51
C LEU A 126 10.54 -8.45 9.70
N GLY A 127 11.80 -8.48 10.13
CA GLY A 127 12.83 -9.32 9.51
C GLY A 127 12.47 -10.79 9.57
N LEU A 128 11.81 -11.24 10.64
CA LEU A 128 11.43 -12.64 10.82
C LEU A 128 10.40 -13.08 9.78
N ILE A 129 9.44 -12.23 9.43
CA ILE A 129 8.46 -12.50 8.35
C ILE A 129 9.17 -12.86 7.04
N PHE A 130 10.26 -12.18 6.70
CA PHE A 130 11.06 -12.49 5.52
C PHE A 130 11.98 -13.70 5.72
N ARG A 131 12.69 -13.75 6.85
CA ARG A 131 13.63 -14.83 7.17
C ARG A 131 12.93 -16.18 7.25
N LEU A 132 11.71 -16.25 7.76
CA LEU A 132 10.99 -17.52 7.91
C LEU A 132 10.85 -18.23 6.57
N THR A 133 10.33 -17.54 5.55
CA THR A 133 10.20 -18.11 4.20
C THR A 133 11.57 -18.43 3.61
N HIS A 134 12.56 -17.54 3.75
CA HIS A 134 13.90 -17.79 3.21
C HIS A 134 14.58 -19.02 3.85
N ILE A 135 14.57 -19.12 5.18
CA ILE A 135 15.10 -20.26 5.94
C ILE A 135 14.37 -21.55 5.53
N SER A 136 13.06 -21.47 5.40
CA SER A 136 12.21 -22.58 4.96
C SER A 136 12.60 -23.07 3.55
N LEU A 137 12.83 -22.14 2.61
CA LEU A 137 13.29 -22.45 1.25
C LEU A 137 14.70 -23.07 1.25
N HIS A 138 15.64 -22.47 1.98
CA HIS A 138 17.01 -22.97 2.12
C HIS A 138 17.02 -24.40 2.69
N ASN A 139 16.29 -24.64 3.77
CA ASN A 139 16.28 -25.94 4.46
C ASN A 139 15.50 -27.03 3.73
N SER A 140 14.69 -26.67 2.73
CA SER A 140 14.02 -27.67 1.89
C SER A 140 14.99 -28.50 1.04
N ALA A 141 16.24 -28.05 0.86
CA ALA A 141 17.23 -28.62 -0.05
C ALA A 141 16.73 -28.72 -1.52
N ARG A 142 15.67 -27.97 -1.89
CA ARG A 142 15.10 -27.95 -3.24
C ARG A 142 15.57 -26.77 -4.09
N PHE A 143 16.29 -25.82 -3.50
CA PHE A 143 16.77 -24.61 -4.15
C PHE A 143 18.29 -24.57 -4.10
N SER A 144 18.91 -24.17 -5.21
CA SER A 144 20.34 -23.89 -5.23
C SER A 144 20.65 -22.56 -4.55
N GLU A 145 21.88 -22.33 -4.12
CA GLU A 145 22.33 -21.01 -3.61
C GLU A 145 22.03 -19.90 -4.63
N SER A 146 22.25 -20.15 -5.92
CA SER A 146 21.93 -19.19 -6.97
C SER A 146 20.42 -18.89 -7.10
N ASP A 147 19.55 -19.87 -6.83
CA ASP A 147 18.10 -19.62 -6.78
C ASP A 147 17.74 -18.73 -5.58
N LEU A 148 18.34 -19.00 -4.42
CA LEU A 148 18.11 -18.25 -3.18
C LEU A 148 18.61 -16.79 -3.30
N ASP A 149 19.76 -16.58 -3.93
CA ASP A 149 20.29 -15.25 -4.23
C ASP A 149 19.33 -14.47 -5.15
N ALA A 150 18.82 -15.11 -6.20
CA ALA A 150 17.86 -14.49 -7.11
C ALA A 150 16.54 -14.15 -6.41
N ILE A 151 16.04 -15.04 -5.55
CA ILE A 151 14.84 -14.80 -4.73
C ILE A 151 15.07 -13.61 -3.79
N THR A 152 16.22 -13.58 -3.10
CA THR A 152 16.60 -12.50 -2.20
C THR A 152 16.64 -11.16 -2.93
N LEU A 153 17.28 -11.11 -4.11
CA LEU A 153 17.32 -9.91 -4.94
C LEU A 153 15.91 -9.41 -5.30
N LEU A 154 15.02 -10.30 -5.75
CA LEU A 154 13.64 -9.94 -6.12
C LEU A 154 12.86 -9.42 -4.91
N VAL A 155 12.96 -10.07 -3.75
CA VAL A 155 12.32 -9.62 -2.52
C VAL A 155 12.86 -8.26 -2.09
N THR A 156 14.18 -8.04 -2.16
CA THR A 156 14.78 -6.73 -1.89
C THR A 156 14.23 -5.65 -2.81
N LEU A 157 14.13 -5.92 -4.12
CA LEU A 157 13.57 -4.97 -5.08
C LEU A 157 12.10 -4.64 -4.76
N VAL A 158 11.28 -5.65 -4.46
CA VAL A 158 9.88 -5.46 -4.05
C VAL A 158 9.79 -4.61 -2.78
N ASN A 159 10.62 -4.89 -1.78
CA ASN A 159 10.63 -4.15 -0.53
C ASN A 159 11.08 -2.69 -0.71
N VAL A 160 12.07 -2.44 -1.58
CA VAL A 160 12.47 -1.07 -1.96
C VAL A 160 11.32 -0.33 -2.63
N LEU A 161 10.63 -0.97 -3.58
CA LEU A 161 9.46 -0.38 -4.24
C LEU A 161 8.31 -0.14 -3.25
N ALA A 162 8.08 -1.05 -2.31
CA ALA A 162 7.06 -0.92 -1.27
C ALA A 162 7.37 0.22 -0.29
N ALA A 163 8.65 0.48 0.00
CA ALA A 163 9.05 1.62 0.81
C ALA A 163 8.86 2.96 0.08
N ILE A 164 9.12 3.01 -1.24
CA ILE A 164 9.15 4.26 -2.02
C ILE A 164 7.77 4.64 -2.57
N ALA A 165 7.06 3.71 -3.20
CA ALA A 165 5.88 4.03 -4.00
C ALA A 165 4.73 4.70 -3.20
N PRO A 166 4.37 4.25 -1.98
CA PRO A 166 3.34 4.91 -1.17
C PRO A 166 3.69 6.36 -0.80
N ILE A 167 4.97 6.68 -0.63
CA ILE A 167 5.44 8.04 -0.34
C ILE A 167 5.12 8.96 -1.51
N PHE A 168 5.38 8.52 -2.74
CA PHE A 168 5.10 9.31 -3.94
C PHE A 168 3.60 9.51 -4.16
N VAL A 169 2.76 8.50 -3.88
CA VAL A 169 1.29 8.64 -3.89
C VAL A 169 0.86 9.75 -2.94
N MET A 170 1.33 9.69 -1.70
CA MET A 170 0.99 10.66 -0.68
C MET A 170 1.43 12.08 -1.05
N LEU A 171 2.62 12.23 -1.61
CA LEU A 171 3.15 13.53 -2.06
C LEU A 171 2.38 14.10 -3.25
N ALA A 172 2.05 13.27 -4.25
CA ALA A 172 1.18 13.70 -5.34
C ALA A 172 -0.19 14.14 -4.81
N GLY A 173 -0.69 13.43 -3.82
CA GLY A 173 -1.87 13.78 -3.04
C GLY A 173 -1.83 15.16 -2.41
N CYS A 174 -0.76 15.41 -1.65
CA CYS A 174 -0.50 16.70 -1.02
C CYS A 174 -0.40 17.82 -2.07
N SER A 175 0.23 17.54 -3.23
CA SER A 175 0.39 18.54 -4.29
C SER A 175 -0.97 19.02 -4.83
N LEU A 176 -1.98 18.15 -4.89
CA LEU A 176 -3.33 18.48 -5.36
C LEU A 176 -4.03 19.54 -4.50
N LEU A 177 -3.63 19.69 -3.24
CA LEU A 177 -4.16 20.71 -2.33
C LEU A 177 -3.55 22.09 -2.57
N SER A 178 -2.50 22.19 -3.39
CA SER A 178 -1.91 23.47 -3.79
C SER A 178 -2.82 24.11 -4.84
N LEU A 179 -3.57 25.12 -4.43
CA LEU A 179 -4.45 25.89 -5.30
C LEU A 179 -3.73 27.16 -5.75
N PRO A 180 -3.78 27.51 -7.05
CA PRO A 180 -3.21 28.75 -7.54
C PRO A 180 -3.94 29.95 -6.93
N ASP A 181 -3.23 31.07 -6.80
CA ASP A 181 -3.87 32.32 -6.45
C ASP A 181 -4.97 32.64 -7.46
N SER A 182 -6.17 32.92 -6.94
CA SER A 182 -7.43 33.08 -7.67
C SER A 182 -7.47 34.15 -8.77
N THR A 183 -6.36 34.78 -9.11
CA THR A 183 -6.27 35.88 -10.08
C THR A 183 -6.12 35.42 -11.53
N GLY A 184 -5.84 34.15 -11.81
CA GLY A 184 -5.47 33.70 -13.17
C GLY A 184 -6.27 32.56 -13.81
N SER A 185 -7.20 31.91 -13.09
CA SER A 185 -7.94 30.76 -13.64
C SER A 185 -9.29 31.19 -14.20
N ASN A 186 -9.46 31.11 -15.53
CA ASN A 186 -10.72 31.40 -16.20
C ASN A 186 -11.87 30.43 -15.86
N ASP A 187 -11.59 29.28 -15.21
CA ASP A 187 -12.61 28.29 -14.83
C ASP A 187 -12.26 27.55 -13.51
N PRO A 188 -12.60 28.14 -12.34
CA PRO A 188 -12.32 27.53 -11.04
C PRO A 188 -13.07 26.21 -10.82
N LYS A 189 -14.28 26.06 -11.39
CA LYS A 189 -15.10 24.84 -11.28
C LYS A 189 -14.39 23.65 -11.92
N ARG A 190 -13.87 23.84 -13.14
CA ARG A 190 -13.13 22.79 -13.85
C ARG A 190 -11.84 22.42 -13.14
N LEU A 191 -11.12 23.40 -12.59
CA LEU A 191 -9.91 23.13 -11.83
C LEU A 191 -10.19 22.29 -10.58
N LEU A 192 -11.15 22.70 -9.75
CA LEU A 192 -11.54 21.99 -8.54
C LEU A 192 -12.01 20.56 -8.85
N ARG A 193 -12.89 20.42 -9.85
CA ARG A 193 -13.34 19.11 -10.33
C ARG A 193 -12.16 18.22 -10.72
N ARG A 194 -11.21 18.75 -11.51
CA ARG A 194 -10.01 18.01 -11.92
C ARG A 194 -9.18 17.56 -10.71
N ARG A 195 -8.99 18.42 -9.70
CA ARG A 195 -8.26 18.08 -8.47
C ARG A 195 -8.93 16.93 -7.71
N MET A 196 -10.25 16.99 -7.53
CA MET A 196 -10.98 15.93 -6.84
C MET A 196 -10.95 14.62 -7.62
N THR A 197 -11.12 14.66 -8.94
CA THR A 197 -10.97 13.47 -9.80
C THR A 197 -9.57 12.88 -9.68
N GLN A 198 -8.52 13.71 -9.74
CA GLN A 198 -7.14 13.25 -9.59
C GLN A 198 -6.88 12.65 -8.20
N LEU A 199 -7.44 13.22 -7.12
CA LEU A 199 -7.32 12.68 -5.77
C LEU A 199 -7.94 11.29 -5.65
N LYS A 200 -9.14 11.10 -6.21
CA LYS A 200 -9.83 9.80 -6.25
C LYS A 200 -9.02 8.78 -7.04
N THR A 201 -8.61 9.11 -8.27
CA THR A 201 -7.78 8.24 -9.10
C THR A 201 -6.47 7.86 -8.41
N LEU A 202 -5.82 8.81 -7.74
CA LEU A 202 -4.58 8.55 -7.01
C LEU A 202 -4.80 7.64 -5.80
N THR A 203 -5.94 7.80 -5.11
CA THR A 203 -6.33 6.93 -4.00
C THR A 203 -6.65 5.52 -4.50
N ASP A 204 -7.35 5.38 -5.63
CA ASP A 204 -7.65 4.08 -6.24
C ASP A 204 -6.37 3.37 -6.69
N LEU A 205 -5.44 4.10 -7.29
CA LEU A 205 -4.11 3.61 -7.66
C LEU A 205 -3.28 3.19 -6.45
N GLY A 206 -3.29 3.99 -5.38
CA GLY A 206 -2.66 3.67 -4.11
C GLY A 206 -3.27 2.42 -3.47
N SER A 207 -4.60 2.29 -3.48
CA SER A 207 -5.32 1.10 -3.03
C SER A 207 -4.94 -0.14 -3.83
N ALA A 208 -4.90 -0.05 -5.15
CA ALA A 208 -4.51 -1.16 -6.02
C ALA A 208 -3.07 -1.63 -5.74
N LEU A 209 -2.14 -0.68 -5.58
CA LEU A 209 -0.75 -0.95 -5.18
C LEU A 209 -0.69 -1.69 -3.83
N LEU A 210 -1.43 -1.23 -2.83
CA LEU A 210 -1.41 -1.80 -1.48
C LEU A 210 -2.11 -3.17 -1.42
N VAL A 211 -3.17 -3.37 -2.21
CA VAL A 211 -3.78 -4.70 -2.42
C VAL A 211 -2.76 -5.67 -3.04
N ALA A 212 -2.06 -5.24 -4.10
CA ALA A 212 -1.02 -6.05 -4.72
C ALA A 212 0.10 -6.39 -3.72
N GLY A 213 0.47 -5.44 -2.86
CA GLY A 213 1.44 -5.65 -1.78
C GLY A 213 0.97 -6.69 -0.76
N SER A 214 -0.27 -6.60 -0.29
CA SER A 214 -0.87 -7.59 0.62
C SER A 214 -0.93 -8.99 0.00
N LEU A 215 -1.32 -9.09 -1.28
CA LEU A 215 -1.35 -10.38 -1.99
C LEU A 215 0.05 -10.96 -2.16
N HIS A 216 1.03 -10.14 -2.52
CA HIS A 216 2.44 -10.56 -2.58
C HIS A 216 2.91 -11.11 -1.23
N MET A 217 2.64 -10.40 -0.13
CA MET A 217 2.97 -10.86 1.22
C MET A 217 2.31 -12.21 1.55
N LEU A 218 1.02 -12.36 1.25
CA LEU A 218 0.31 -13.62 1.49
C LEU A 218 0.96 -14.79 0.74
N VAL A 219 1.25 -14.60 -0.55
CA VAL A 219 1.83 -15.67 -1.38
C VAL A 219 3.25 -15.99 -0.91
N TRP A 220 4.05 -14.98 -0.56
CA TRP A 220 5.38 -15.16 0.02
C TRP A 220 5.34 -15.98 1.32
N LEU A 221 4.41 -15.67 2.23
CA LEU A 221 4.27 -16.36 3.52
C LEU A 221 3.65 -17.74 3.42
N ARG A 222 2.90 -18.03 2.34
CA ARG A 222 2.33 -19.35 2.09
C ARG A 222 3.23 -20.26 1.27
N TRP A 223 4.31 -19.76 0.67
CA TRP A 223 5.24 -20.59 -0.07
C TRP A 223 5.78 -21.77 0.77
N PRO A 224 6.13 -21.59 2.06
CA PRO A 224 6.57 -22.70 2.90
C PRO A 224 5.62 -23.90 3.00
N LEU A 225 4.32 -23.67 2.85
CA LEU A 225 3.32 -24.73 2.90
C LEU A 225 3.52 -25.81 1.85
N ALA A 226 4.15 -25.48 0.71
CA ALA A 226 4.37 -26.42 -0.38
C ALA A 226 5.34 -27.56 -0.03
N PHE A 227 6.11 -27.41 1.05
CA PHE A 227 7.12 -28.38 1.47
C PHE A 227 7.02 -28.76 2.96
N THR A 228 6.02 -28.24 3.68
CA THR A 228 5.65 -28.76 5.00
C THR A 228 4.88 -30.06 4.84
N ALA A 229 5.36 -31.18 5.38
CA ALA A 229 4.69 -32.48 5.23
C ALA A 229 3.50 -32.67 6.19
N GLU A 230 3.60 -32.11 7.40
CA GLU A 230 2.59 -32.31 8.45
C GLU A 230 1.35 -31.42 8.20
N PRO A 231 0.13 -32.00 8.05
CA PRO A 231 -1.07 -31.23 7.76
C PRO A 231 -1.45 -30.23 8.87
N ALA A 232 -1.19 -30.57 10.13
CA ALA A 232 -1.44 -29.68 11.26
C ALA A 232 -0.54 -28.43 11.19
N MET A 233 0.74 -28.62 10.86
CA MET A 233 1.70 -27.54 10.67
C MET A 233 1.35 -26.69 9.44
N GLN A 234 0.97 -27.32 8.31
CA GLN A 234 0.51 -26.60 7.12
C GLN A 234 -0.68 -25.69 7.44
N LYS A 235 -1.66 -26.20 8.20
CA LYS A 235 -2.82 -25.41 8.62
C LYS A 235 -2.40 -24.23 9.49
N ALA A 236 -1.58 -24.48 10.53
CA ALA A 236 -1.12 -23.44 11.45
C ALA A 236 -0.33 -22.34 10.73
N LEU A 237 0.60 -22.71 9.83
CA LEU A 237 1.35 -21.77 9.01
C LEU A 237 0.45 -20.98 8.04
N GLY A 238 -0.58 -21.63 7.48
CA GLY A 238 -1.53 -21.00 6.58
C GLY A 238 -2.42 -19.97 7.29
N GLU A 239 -2.85 -20.26 8.52
CA GLU A 239 -3.59 -19.34 9.39
C GLU A 239 -2.70 -18.18 9.82
N TRP A 240 -1.45 -18.46 10.20
CA TRP A 240 -0.46 -17.44 10.55
C TRP A 240 -0.19 -16.47 9.39
N ALA A 241 0.07 -16.99 8.18
CA ALA A 241 0.29 -16.17 6.99
C ALA A 241 -0.93 -15.27 6.68
N LEU A 242 -2.14 -15.77 6.90
CA LEU A 242 -3.36 -14.98 6.77
C LEU A 242 -3.43 -13.87 7.83
N SER A 243 -3.11 -14.16 9.09
CA SER A 243 -3.10 -13.16 10.17
C SER A 243 -2.13 -12.02 9.89
N VAL A 244 -0.90 -12.33 9.44
CA VAL A 244 0.09 -11.32 9.05
C VAL A 244 -0.42 -10.49 7.87
N THR A 245 -1.00 -11.14 6.86
CA THR A 245 -1.57 -10.43 5.70
C THR A 245 -2.73 -9.53 6.08
N LEU A 246 -3.63 -9.99 6.96
CA LEU A 246 -4.77 -9.22 7.45
C LEU A 246 -4.31 -7.99 8.25
N TYR A 247 -3.26 -8.15 9.06
CA TYR A 247 -2.62 -7.06 9.77
C TYR A 247 -2.06 -6.01 8.79
N CYS A 248 -1.27 -6.43 7.80
CA CYS A 248 -0.74 -5.54 6.76
C CYS A 248 -1.86 -4.83 6.00
N GLY A 249 -2.89 -5.57 5.58
CA GLY A 249 -4.08 -5.02 4.94
C GLY A 249 -4.75 -3.95 5.79
N THR A 250 -4.90 -4.19 7.10
CA THR A 250 -5.49 -3.23 8.04
C THR A 250 -4.65 -1.96 8.15
N ALA A 251 -3.33 -2.10 8.30
CA ALA A 251 -2.42 -0.97 8.35
C ALA A 251 -2.49 -0.13 7.06
N TYR A 252 -2.50 -0.79 5.90
CA TYR A 252 -2.61 -0.13 4.59
C TYR A 252 -3.95 0.58 4.40
N SER A 253 -5.06 -0.04 4.80
CA SER A 253 -6.38 0.58 4.78
C SER A 253 -6.46 1.82 5.66
N LEU A 254 -5.92 1.76 6.87
CA LEU A 254 -5.85 2.91 7.77
C LEU A 254 -4.97 4.02 7.19
N MET A 255 -3.86 3.68 6.53
CA MET A 255 -2.97 4.64 5.89
C MET A 255 -3.70 5.37 4.74
N ILE A 256 -4.44 4.64 3.89
CA ILE A 256 -5.26 5.24 2.83
C ILE A 256 -6.33 6.15 3.45
N ALA A 257 -7.04 5.69 4.48
CA ALA A 257 -8.08 6.48 5.14
C ALA A 257 -7.52 7.78 5.74
N ALA A 258 -6.40 7.68 6.47
CA ALA A 258 -5.71 8.81 7.09
C ALA A 258 -5.15 9.80 6.08
N PHE A 259 -4.89 9.36 4.85
CA PHE A 259 -4.49 10.23 3.75
C PHE A 259 -5.70 10.86 3.03
N TYR A 260 -6.65 10.03 2.57
CA TYR A 260 -7.76 10.46 1.73
C TYR A 260 -8.75 11.37 2.46
N ILE A 261 -9.15 11.00 3.69
CA ILE A 261 -10.19 11.74 4.42
C ILE A 261 -9.79 13.20 4.66
N PRO A 262 -8.58 13.51 5.21
CA PRO A 262 -8.16 14.90 5.39
C PRO A 262 -7.99 15.66 4.09
N CYS A 263 -7.44 15.03 3.03
CA CYS A 263 -7.25 15.68 1.74
C CYS A 263 -8.59 16.02 1.08
N CYS A 264 -9.54 15.08 1.09
CA CYS A 264 -10.88 15.25 0.56
C CYS A 264 -11.59 16.38 1.30
N TRP A 265 -11.56 16.36 2.64
CA TRP A 265 -12.17 17.40 3.47
C TRP A 265 -11.57 18.80 3.21
N ALA A 266 -10.24 18.90 3.16
CA ALA A 266 -9.56 20.15 2.88
C ALA A 266 -9.92 20.71 1.49
N LEU A 267 -9.94 19.84 0.48
CA LEU A 267 -10.30 20.22 -0.88
C LEU A 267 -11.78 20.62 -0.99
N SER A 268 -12.69 19.95 -0.28
CA SER A 268 -14.11 20.33 -0.19
C SER A 268 -14.30 21.69 0.45
N LYS A 269 -13.60 21.97 1.56
CA LYS A 269 -13.67 23.28 2.22
C LYS A 269 -13.07 24.39 1.37
N ALA A 270 -12.00 24.11 0.65
CA ALA A 270 -11.42 25.05 -0.30
C ALA A 270 -12.37 25.30 -1.49
N ALA A 271 -13.02 24.26 -2.01
CA ALA A 271 -14.00 24.37 -3.09
C ALA A 271 -15.21 25.22 -2.68
N GLU A 272 -15.80 24.93 -1.50
CA GLU A 272 -16.91 25.69 -0.92
C GLU A 272 -16.55 27.18 -0.79
N ALA A 273 -15.43 27.49 -0.14
CA ALA A 273 -15.00 28.87 0.08
C ALA A 273 -14.69 29.61 -1.23
N TRP A 274 -14.13 28.93 -2.23
CA TRP A 274 -13.77 29.56 -3.51
C TRP A 274 -15.00 29.78 -4.40
N LEU A 275 -15.95 28.84 -4.40
CA LEU A 275 -17.20 28.98 -5.15
C LEU A 275 -18.10 30.06 -4.56
N GLN A 276 -18.21 30.15 -3.23
CA GLN A 276 -18.93 31.26 -2.58
C GLN A 276 -18.38 32.64 -2.95
N GLN A 277 -17.07 32.74 -3.20
CA GLN A 277 -16.43 34.00 -3.62
C GLN A 277 -16.60 34.29 -5.12
N THR A 278 -16.59 33.25 -5.95
CA THR A 278 -16.59 33.41 -7.42
C THR A 278 -17.97 33.30 -8.05
N GLN A 279 -18.95 32.76 -7.32
CA GLN A 279 -20.34 32.59 -7.73
C GLN A 279 -21.27 33.06 -6.59
N PRO A 280 -21.19 34.34 -6.18
CA PRO A 280 -22.00 34.87 -5.08
C PRO A 280 -23.51 34.82 -5.35
N GLU A 281 -23.92 34.66 -6.61
CA GLU A 281 -25.30 34.50 -7.04
C GLU A 281 -25.90 33.13 -6.75
N TRP A 282 -25.09 32.12 -6.46
CA TRP A 282 -25.58 30.77 -6.15
C TRP A 282 -26.28 30.73 -4.80
N SER A 283 -27.47 30.14 -4.77
CA SER A 283 -28.12 29.74 -3.54
C SER A 283 -27.33 28.65 -2.81
N GLU A 284 -27.56 28.51 -1.50
CA GLU A 284 -26.93 27.44 -0.70
C GLU A 284 -27.25 26.04 -1.25
N SER A 285 -28.46 25.85 -1.79
CA SER A 285 -28.86 24.59 -2.43
C SER A 285 -28.06 24.31 -3.70
N GLU A 286 -27.90 25.29 -4.59
CA GLU A 286 -27.12 25.12 -5.83
C GLU A 286 -25.64 24.81 -5.55
N LEU A 287 -25.07 25.47 -4.54
CA LEU A 287 -23.70 25.17 -4.10
C LEU A 287 -23.60 23.75 -3.55
N ALA A 288 -24.52 23.34 -2.68
CA ALA A 288 -24.55 22.00 -2.10
C ALA A 288 -24.70 20.93 -3.19
N ASP A 289 -25.62 21.12 -4.13
CA ASP A 289 -25.86 20.22 -5.26
C ASP A 289 -24.62 20.09 -6.15
N TRP A 290 -23.91 21.19 -6.41
CA TRP A 290 -22.67 21.15 -7.18
C TRP A 290 -21.56 20.40 -6.44
N LEU A 291 -21.33 20.73 -5.15
CA LEU A 291 -20.32 20.05 -4.33
C LEU A 291 -20.61 18.55 -4.27
N ASP A 292 -21.87 18.19 -4.17
CA ASP A 292 -22.35 16.83 -4.11
C ASP A 292 -22.19 16.08 -5.44
N GLN A 293 -22.54 16.70 -6.56
CA GLN A 293 -22.38 16.14 -7.92
C GLN A 293 -20.92 15.78 -8.22
N TYR A 294 -19.96 16.60 -7.79
CA TYR A 294 -18.54 16.36 -8.04
C TYR A 294 -17.81 15.65 -6.90
N GLY A 295 -18.58 15.19 -5.91
CA GLY A 295 -18.12 14.33 -4.82
C GLY A 295 -17.20 15.03 -3.81
N PHE A 296 -17.45 16.32 -3.59
CA PHE A 296 -17.01 17.08 -2.43
C PHE A 296 -17.95 16.92 -1.23
N SER A 297 -19.12 16.30 -1.43
CA SER A 297 -20.07 16.01 -0.36
C SER A 297 -19.45 15.11 0.71
N GLY A 298 -19.69 15.50 1.97
CA GLY A 298 -19.28 14.73 3.15
C GLY A 298 -20.15 13.51 3.44
N ALA A 299 -21.18 13.24 2.62
CA ALA A 299 -22.10 12.12 2.85
C ALA A 299 -21.35 10.77 2.73
N PRO A 300 -21.22 9.98 3.82
CA PRO A 300 -20.41 8.76 3.83
C PRO A 300 -20.84 7.73 2.77
N ILE A 301 -22.14 7.64 2.50
CA ILE A 301 -22.70 6.67 1.54
C ILE A 301 -22.24 6.94 0.09
N ARG A 302 -21.92 8.19 -0.24
CA ARG A 302 -21.42 8.56 -1.57
C ARG A 302 -19.93 8.35 -1.71
N GLN A 303 -19.25 8.11 -0.58
CA GLN A 303 -17.86 7.69 -0.54
C GLN A 303 -17.74 6.17 -0.51
N LEU A 304 -18.83 5.40 -0.63
CA LEU A 304 -18.81 3.93 -0.55
C LEU A 304 -17.80 3.28 -1.51
N PRO A 305 -17.69 3.66 -2.80
CA PRO A 305 -16.64 3.13 -3.67
C PRO A 305 -15.22 3.38 -3.11
N GLN A 306 -15.01 4.56 -2.52
CA GLN A 306 -13.73 4.91 -1.90
C GLN A 306 -13.50 4.18 -0.58
N ILE A 307 -14.54 3.95 0.21
CA ILE A 307 -14.49 3.13 1.43
C ILE A 307 -14.12 1.70 1.06
N ILE A 308 -14.75 1.14 0.03
CA ILE A 308 -14.41 -0.19 -0.51
C ILE A 308 -12.96 -0.21 -0.98
N ALA A 309 -12.53 0.79 -1.77
CA ALA A 309 -11.13 0.90 -2.21
C ALA A 309 -10.17 1.01 -1.02
N THR A 310 -10.56 1.73 0.04
CA THR A 310 -9.77 1.87 1.27
C THR A 310 -9.69 0.54 2.02
N LEU A 311 -10.77 -0.25 2.05
CA LEU A 311 -10.84 -1.55 2.73
C LEU A 311 -10.29 -2.72 1.90
N ALA A 312 -10.08 -2.53 0.60
CA ALA A 312 -9.65 -3.59 -0.30
C ALA A 312 -8.38 -4.34 0.17
N PRO A 313 -7.33 -3.68 0.72
CA PRO A 313 -6.16 -4.38 1.23
C PRO A 313 -6.45 -5.37 2.36
N VAL A 314 -7.38 -5.06 3.27
CA VAL A 314 -7.85 -5.97 4.34
C VAL A 314 -8.57 -7.18 3.73
N LEU A 315 -9.39 -6.95 2.71
CA LEU A 315 -10.22 -7.98 2.10
C LEU A 315 -9.42 -8.90 1.16
N ALA A 316 -8.26 -8.47 0.69
CA ALA A 316 -7.44 -9.22 -0.27
C ALA A 316 -7.07 -10.62 0.23
N GLY A 317 -6.72 -10.77 1.51
CA GLY A 317 -6.37 -12.06 2.11
C GLY A 317 -7.55 -13.05 2.12
N PRO A 318 -8.67 -12.73 2.79
CA PRO A 318 -9.85 -13.58 2.81
C PRO A 318 -10.43 -13.89 1.42
N ILE A 319 -10.47 -12.90 0.51
CA ILE A 319 -10.96 -13.10 -0.86
C ILE A 319 -10.03 -14.05 -1.63
N GLY A 320 -8.71 -13.88 -1.52
CA GLY A 320 -7.74 -14.77 -2.15
C GLY A 320 -7.91 -16.22 -1.69
N LEU A 321 -8.18 -16.43 -0.40
CA LEU A 321 -8.48 -17.76 0.14
C LEU A 321 -9.78 -18.34 -0.40
N ALA A 322 -10.85 -17.56 -0.40
CA ALA A 322 -12.14 -17.99 -0.94
C ALA A 322 -12.01 -18.44 -2.39
N ILE A 323 -11.33 -17.66 -3.23
CA ILE A 323 -11.05 -17.99 -4.64
C ILE A 323 -10.25 -19.29 -4.75
N SER A 324 -9.18 -19.44 -3.95
CA SER A 324 -8.37 -20.65 -3.98
C SER A 324 -9.16 -21.92 -3.60
N SER A 325 -10.06 -21.81 -2.63
CA SER A 325 -10.88 -22.93 -2.14
C SER A 325 -11.98 -23.38 -3.11
N LEU A 326 -12.39 -22.49 -4.04
CA LEU A 326 -13.33 -22.85 -5.11
C LEU A 326 -12.67 -23.74 -6.16
N GLY A 327 -11.37 -23.56 -6.42
CA GLY A 327 -10.62 -24.39 -7.37
C GLY A 327 -10.41 -25.83 -6.89
N THR A 328 -10.37 -26.06 -5.58
CA THR A 328 -10.08 -27.40 -5.00
C THR A 328 -11.30 -28.30 -4.84
N LYS A 329 -12.52 -27.79 -5.02
CA LYS A 329 -13.77 -28.57 -4.87
C LYS A 329 -14.23 -29.30 -6.15
N VAL A 330 -13.49 -29.18 -7.25
CA VAL A 330 -13.88 -29.73 -8.57
C VAL A 330 -13.13 -31.03 -8.92
N SER A 331 -12.37 -31.60 -7.99
CA SER A 331 -11.67 -32.89 -8.11
C SER A 331 -12.13 -33.86 -7.04
#